data_AF-A0A8I0H6D3-F1
#
_entry.id   AF-A0A8I0H6D3-F1
#
_cell.length_a   1.000
_cell.length_b   1.000
_cell.length_c   1.000
_cell.angle_alpha   90.00
_cell.angle_beta   90.00
_cell.angle_gamma   90.00
#
_symmetry.space_group_name_H-M   'P 1'
#
loop_
_entity.id
_entity.type
_entity.pdbx_description
1 polymer ?
#
loop_
_entity_poly.entity_id
_entity_poly.type
_entity_poly.pdbx_seq_one_letter_code
_entity_poly.pdbx_strand_id
1 'polypeptide(L)' 'EGPIPGATPRDCGNYTFMDHQGARLIARKYLDEVLADPTDANFTYPAE' A
#
# COMPACT_ATOMS: atom_id res chain seq x y z
N GLU A 1 -15.34 2.40 -6.99
CA GLU A 1 -14.57 2.05 -8.20
C GLU A 1 -14.35 3.32 -9.00
N GLY A 2 -13.09 3.66 -9.30
CA GLY A 2 -12.71 4.86 -10.03
C GLY A 2 -11.26 4.72 -10.53
N PRO A 3 -10.87 5.47 -11.57
CA PRO A 3 -9.51 5.40 -12.10
C PRO A 3 -8.50 5.87 -11.04
N ILE A 4 -7.30 5.31 -11.08
CA ILE A 4 -6.21 5.76 -10.23
C ILE A 4 -5.80 7.16 -10.68
N PRO A 5 -5.87 8.18 -9.81
CA PRO A 5 -5.45 9.53 -10.17
C PRO A 5 -3.98 9.53 -10.62
N GLY A 6 -3.68 10.21 -11.72
CA GLY A 6 -2.31 10.30 -12.25
C GLY A 6 -1.78 9.03 -12.94
N ALA A 7 -2.61 8.01 -13.18
CA ALA A 7 -2.23 6.83 -13.97
C ALA A 7 -2.22 7.13 -15.49
N THR A 8 -1.47 8.16 -15.89
CA THR A 8 -1.24 8.52 -17.30
C THR A 8 0.26 8.66 -17.57
N PRO A 9 0.72 8.51 -18.84
CA PRO A 9 2.14 8.69 -19.16
C PRO A 9 2.69 10.08 -18.82
N ARG A 10 1.83 11.10 -18.82
CA ARG A 10 2.22 12.49 -18.50
C ARG A 10 2.47 12.67 -17.00
N ASP A 11 1.67 12.01 -16.17
CA ASP A 11 1.59 12.30 -14.73
C ASP A 11 2.39 11.31 -13.88
N CYS A 12 2.73 10.12 -14.42
CA CYS A 12 3.53 9.11 -13.72
C CYS A 12 4.49 8.39 -14.68
N GLY A 13 5.78 8.38 -14.32
CA GLY A 13 6.83 7.69 -15.10
C GLY A 13 6.65 6.17 -15.19
N ASN A 14 5.83 5.57 -14.32
CA ASN A 14 5.52 4.13 -14.30
C ASN A 14 4.01 3.86 -14.33
N TYR A 15 3.25 4.67 -15.08
CA TYR A 15 1.78 4.62 -15.10
C TYR A 15 1.18 3.27 -15.51
N THR A 16 1.93 2.41 -16.22
CA THR A 16 1.49 1.07 -16.65
C THR A 16 1.46 0.07 -15.50
N PHE A 17 2.13 0.35 -14.39
CA PHE A 17 2.21 -0.52 -13.22
C PHE A 17 1.36 0.02 -12.04
N MET A 18 0.16 0.51 -12.34
CA MET A 18 -0.75 1.05 -11.33
C MET A 18 -1.90 0.04 -11.11
N ASP A 19 -1.92 -0.62 -9.95
CA ASP A 19 -2.92 -1.64 -9.58
C ASP A 19 -3.80 -1.19 -8.41
N HIS A 20 -5.06 -0.83 -8.72
CA HIS A 20 -6.02 -0.35 -7.73
C HIS A 20 -6.52 -1.47 -6.82
N GLN A 21 -6.71 -2.68 -7.36
CA GLN A 21 -7.26 -3.79 -6.58
C GLN A 21 -6.24 -4.32 -5.59
N GLY A 22 -4.99 -4.53 -6.04
CA GLY A 22 -3.88 -4.90 -5.17
C GLY A 22 -3.64 -3.88 -4.06
N ALA A 23 -3.66 -2.58 -4.38
CA ALA A 23 -3.51 -1.53 -3.37
C ALA A 23 -4.59 -1.60 -2.27
N ARG A 24 -5.86 -1.84 -2.64
CA ARG A 24 -6.94 -1.99 -1.66
C ARG A 24 -6.77 -3.22 -0.78
N LEU A 25 -6.34 -4.35 -1.38
CA LEU A 25 -6.08 -5.59 -0.65
C LEU A 25 -4.98 -5.38 0.40
N ILE A 26 -3.84 -4.83 0.00
CA ILE A 26 -2.71 -4.60 0.91
C ILE A 26 -3.05 -3.56 1.98
N ALA A 27 -3.75 -2.49 1.62
CA ALA A 27 -4.20 -1.49 2.60
C ALA A 27 -5.13 -2.09 3.66
N ARG A 28 -6.08 -2.94 3.25
CA ARG A 28 -6.96 -3.67 4.18
C ARG A 28 -6.16 -4.60 5.08
N LYS A 29 -5.24 -5.38 4.51
CA LYS A 29 -4.38 -6.29 5.27
C LYS A 29 -3.57 -5.55 6.34
N TYR A 30 -2.94 -4.43 5.99
CA TYR A 30 -2.16 -3.63 6.95
C TYR A 30 -3.04 -3.00 8.04
N LEU A 31 -4.23 -2.52 7.67
CA LEU A 31 -5.18 -2.01 8.65
C LEU A 31 -5.58 -3.09 9.67
N ASP A 32 -5.94 -4.27 9.18
CA ASP A 32 -6.51 -5.33 10.04
C ASP A 32 -5.42 -6.07 10.83
N GLU A 33 -4.25 -6.36 10.23
CA GLU A 33 -3.20 -7.19 10.85
C GLU A 33 -2.11 -6.38 11.57
N VAL A 34 -2.01 -5.06 11.36
CA VAL A 34 -0.95 -4.25 11.97
C VAL A 34 -1.50 -3.09 12.77
N LEU A 35 -2.38 -2.27 12.18
CA LEU A 35 -2.90 -1.09 12.89
C LEU A 35 -3.95 -1.45 13.94
N ALA A 36 -4.82 -2.41 13.64
CA ALA A 36 -5.86 -2.87 14.57
C ALA A 36 -5.33 -3.88 15.60
N ASP A 37 -4.26 -4.63 15.28
CA ASP A 37 -3.64 -5.63 16.17
C ASP A 37 -2.10 -5.57 16.12
N PRO A 38 -1.48 -4.51 16.66
CA PRO A 38 -0.03 -4.36 16.61
C PRO A 38 0.68 -5.35 17.54
N THR A 39 1.78 -5.92 17.07
CA THR A 39 2.67 -6.80 17.84
C THR A 39 3.93 -6.06 18.29
N ASP A 40 4.67 -6.58 19.27
CA ASP A 40 5.93 -5.99 19.74
C ASP A 40 6.96 -5.79 18.61
N ALA A 41 6.93 -6.66 17.60
CA ALA A 41 7.81 -6.56 16.43
C ALA A 41 7.55 -5.28 15.61
N ASN A 42 6.33 -4.74 15.63
CA ASN A 42 6.00 -3.50 14.92
C ASN A 42 6.60 -2.25 15.58
N PHE A 43 7.09 -2.35 16.82
CA PHE A 43 7.64 -1.24 17.59
C PHE A 43 9.17 -1.28 17.73
N THR A 44 9.82 -2.29 17.16
CA THR A 44 11.27 -2.49 17.27
C THR A 44 11.91 -2.45 15.89
N TYR A 45 12.88 -1.56 15.70
CA TYR A 45 13.69 -1.57 14.49
C TYR A 45 14.67 -2.76 14.50
N PRO A 46 14.98 -3.35 13.33
CA PRO A 46 16.01 -4.37 13.23
C PRO A 46 17.34 -3.89 13.80
N ALA A 47 18.01 -4.73 14.60
CA ALA A 47 19.41 -4.52 14.97
C ALA A 47 20.32 -4.95 13.81
N GLU A 48 21.51 -4.33 13.71
CA GLU A 48 22.52 -4.66 12.69
C GLU A 48 23.01 -6.12 12.76
#